data_AF-A0A2V8YPX3-F1
#
_entry.id   AF-A0A2V8YPX3-F1
#
_cell.length_a   1.000
_cell.length_b   1.000
_cell.length_c   1.000
_cell.angle_alpha   90.00
_cell.angle_beta   90.00
_cell.angle_gamma   90.00
#
_symmetry.space_group_name_H-M   'P 1'
#
loop_
_entity.id
_entity.type
_entity.pdbx_description
1 polymer ?
#
loop_
_entity_poly.entity_id
_entity_poly.type
_entity_poly.pdbx_seq_one_letter_code
_entity_poly.pdbx_strand_id
1 'polypeptide(L)'
;MNAILRQTLSFILGSALLAIPAFAAPQSQDPPQDPSKTQQPAQQPQQQAQQAGSEQPVPQKDTVTPRNSKEDVEAIGNRKVSCHMNWFSIEKEMALGKSLAQEVERSSKLIDDPVVTEYVNRVGQNLVRNSDAKVPFTIKVIDSDEVNAFALPGGFFFVNSGLILRAQEESELAGVMAHEISHVTARHGTCQATKGELTQLLSIPAMIFIPYTWAGYAMYQGMNLAIPLTFLKFSRDAEREADFFGIQYMYKAGYDPNAYVTFFERIQADDKRRPGTIPKAFSTHPPTPERIENTQKEIARILPARQEYIVTTSEFDNVKARLRNIMFTRKVTDAKDKPTLRTKTEQSKKQPTSTDPNSTSDDDRPTLKRRPDSQP
;
A
#
# COMPACT_ATOMS: atom_id res chain seq x y z
N MET A 1 -37.45 38.51 43.32
CA MET A 1 -37.70 38.05 41.93
C MET A 1 -37.33 36.57 41.88
N ASN A 2 -38.19 35.62 42.25
CA ASN A 2 -39.59 35.33 41.88
C ASN A 2 -39.71 34.46 40.60
N ALA A 3 -39.69 33.14 40.83
CA ALA A 3 -40.55 32.13 40.21
C ALA A 3 -40.57 31.90 38.67
N ILE A 4 -39.78 30.90 38.22
CA ILE A 4 -40.21 29.76 37.35
C ILE A 4 -39.44 28.52 37.85
N LEU A 5 -39.95 27.34 38.24
CA LEU A 5 -41.31 26.76 38.38
C LEU A 5 -41.81 25.75 37.30
N ARG A 6 -41.13 24.58 37.24
CA ARG A 6 -41.62 23.29 36.64
C ARG A 6 -41.71 23.30 35.09
N GLN A 7 -41.84 22.19 34.34
CA GLN A 7 -42.08 20.75 34.59
C GLN A 7 -41.42 19.95 33.41
N THR A 8 -41.17 18.63 33.33
CA THR A 8 -41.54 17.40 34.11
C THR A 8 -40.37 16.37 33.98
N LEU A 9 -40.58 15.06 34.24
CA LEU A 9 -39.67 13.95 33.90
C LEU A 9 -40.49 12.70 33.49
N SER A 10 -39.84 11.66 32.92
CA SER A 10 -40.39 10.32 32.58
C SER A 10 -41.39 10.28 31.41
N PHE A 11 -41.59 9.19 30.64
CA PHE A 11 -40.93 7.87 30.49
C PHE A 11 -40.43 7.73 29.01
N ILE A 12 -40.12 6.60 28.34
CA ILE A 12 -40.20 5.14 28.60
C ILE A 12 -39.14 4.39 27.74
N LEU A 13 -39.03 3.06 27.89
CA LEU A 13 -38.17 2.16 27.08
C LEU A 13 -38.99 1.46 25.98
N GLY A 14 -38.40 1.15 24.81
CA GLY A 14 -39.14 0.51 23.72
C GLY A 14 -38.29 -0.04 22.56
N SER A 15 -37.68 -1.22 22.74
CA SER A 15 -37.04 -1.98 21.64
C SER A 15 -38.06 -2.91 20.97
N ALA A 16 -38.10 -2.93 19.64
CA ALA A 16 -38.96 -3.84 18.88
C ALA A 16 -38.16 -4.60 17.81
N LEU A 17 -37.99 -5.91 18.00
CA LEU A 17 -37.70 -6.84 16.90
C LEU A 17 -39.00 -7.17 16.17
N LEU A 18 -38.96 -7.27 14.85
CA LEU A 18 -40.00 -7.93 14.06
C LEU A 18 -39.40 -9.15 13.36
N ALA A 19 -39.82 -10.33 13.79
CA ALA A 19 -39.54 -11.58 13.11
C ALA A 19 -40.66 -11.87 12.10
N ILE A 20 -40.29 -12.37 10.91
CA ILE A 20 -41.24 -12.79 9.88
C ILE A 20 -41.34 -14.32 9.90
N PRO A 21 -42.52 -14.92 10.10
CA PRO A 21 -42.68 -16.37 10.03
C PRO A 21 -42.72 -16.84 8.57
N ALA A 22 -42.05 -17.96 8.28
CA ALA A 22 -42.20 -18.63 6.99
C ALA A 22 -43.53 -19.42 6.95
N PHE A 23 -44.23 -19.36 5.82
CA PHE A 23 -45.37 -20.23 5.52
C PHE A 23 -44.99 -21.27 4.46
N ALA A 24 -45.41 -22.52 4.68
CA ALA A 24 -45.09 -23.64 3.80
C ALA A 24 -46.04 -23.71 2.59
N ALA A 25 -45.51 -24.18 1.45
CA ALA A 25 -46.30 -24.48 0.26
C ALA A 25 -46.95 -25.88 0.34
N PRO A 26 -48.18 -26.07 -0.18
CA PRO A 26 -48.80 -27.39 -0.28
C PRO A 26 -48.19 -28.21 -1.42
N GLN A 27 -48.14 -29.53 -1.25
CA GLN A 27 -47.70 -30.47 -2.28
C GLN A 27 -48.81 -30.71 -3.32
N SER A 28 -48.47 -30.64 -4.61
CA SER A 28 -49.29 -31.19 -5.70
C SER A 28 -48.81 -32.60 -6.04
N GLN A 29 -49.74 -33.54 -6.22
CA GLN A 29 -49.45 -34.95 -6.54
C GLN A 29 -49.49 -35.19 -8.06
N ASP A 30 -48.57 -36.01 -8.56
CA ASP A 30 -48.53 -36.42 -9.98
C ASP A 30 -49.61 -37.47 -10.32
N PRO A 31 -50.27 -37.38 -11.49
CA PRO A 31 -51.07 -38.45 -12.07
C PRO A 31 -50.20 -39.47 -12.87
N PRO A 32 -50.70 -40.68 -13.17
CA PRO A 32 -49.85 -41.79 -13.64
C PRO A 32 -49.44 -41.75 -15.11
N GLN A 33 -48.36 -42.47 -15.43
CA GLN A 33 -47.91 -42.79 -16.79
C GLN A 33 -48.68 -43.99 -17.37
N ASP A 34 -48.82 -44.05 -18.70
CA ASP A 34 -49.14 -45.27 -19.46
C ASP A 34 -48.21 -45.37 -20.69
N PRO A 35 -47.68 -46.55 -21.10
CA PRO A 35 -46.46 -46.60 -21.90
C PRO A 35 -46.65 -46.97 -23.38
N SER A 36 -45.74 -46.53 -24.25
CA SER A 36 -45.50 -47.16 -25.55
C SER A 36 -44.04 -47.06 -26.03
N LYS A 37 -43.43 -48.25 -26.12
CA LYS A 37 -42.34 -48.76 -27.00
C LYS A 37 -41.72 -47.74 -27.98
N THR A 38 -40.40 -47.75 -28.27
CA THR A 38 -39.59 -48.92 -28.65
C THR A 38 -38.07 -48.70 -28.36
N GLN A 39 -37.19 -49.60 -28.80
CA GLN A 39 -35.84 -49.84 -28.25
C GLN A 39 -34.66 -49.03 -28.84
N GLN A 40 -33.59 -49.01 -28.02
CA GLN A 40 -32.12 -48.93 -28.25
C GLN A 40 -31.56 -49.31 -29.65
N PRO A 41 -30.30 -48.91 -30.03
CA PRO A 41 -29.09 -48.92 -29.18
C PRO A 41 -28.17 -47.68 -29.23
N ALA A 42 -27.03 -47.76 -28.53
CA ALA A 42 -26.20 -46.64 -28.10
C ALA A 42 -24.87 -46.45 -28.85
N GLN A 43 -24.30 -45.24 -28.75
CA GLN A 43 -22.86 -44.95 -28.88
C GLN A 43 -22.45 -43.86 -27.86
N GLN A 44 -21.14 -43.67 -27.66
CA GLN A 44 -20.56 -43.05 -26.46
C GLN A 44 -20.60 -41.50 -26.44
N PRO A 45 -20.85 -40.86 -25.28
CA PRO A 45 -20.59 -39.43 -25.10
C PRO A 45 -19.09 -39.16 -24.95
N GLN A 46 -18.56 -38.22 -25.73
CA GLN A 46 -17.20 -37.69 -25.55
C GLN A 46 -17.16 -36.75 -24.33
N GLN A 47 -15.99 -36.64 -23.69
CA GLN A 47 -15.78 -35.70 -22.58
C GLN A 47 -15.83 -34.25 -23.08
N GLN A 48 -16.87 -33.50 -22.70
CA GLN A 48 -16.86 -32.04 -22.79
C GLN A 48 -16.13 -31.46 -21.58
N ALA A 49 -14.99 -30.81 -21.82
CA ALA A 49 -14.32 -30.01 -20.81
C ALA A 49 -15.16 -28.76 -20.51
N GLN A 50 -15.52 -28.56 -19.24
CA GLN A 50 -16.25 -27.37 -18.81
C GLN A 50 -15.35 -26.15 -18.86
N GLN A 51 -15.62 -25.23 -19.79
CA GLN A 51 -15.00 -23.91 -19.77
C GLN A 51 -15.60 -23.09 -18.62
N ALA A 52 -14.75 -22.71 -17.65
CA ALA A 52 -15.12 -21.70 -16.67
C ALA A 52 -15.29 -20.34 -17.38
N GLY A 53 -16.32 -19.58 -17.00
CA GLY A 53 -16.63 -18.31 -17.66
C GLY A 53 -15.54 -17.26 -17.45
N SER A 54 -14.93 -16.80 -18.54
CA SER A 54 -14.12 -15.59 -18.55
C SER A 54 -15.05 -14.37 -18.68
N GLU A 55 -15.12 -13.53 -17.64
CA GLU A 55 -15.71 -12.20 -17.79
C GLU A 55 -14.87 -11.40 -18.79
N GLN A 56 -15.51 -10.85 -19.83
CA GLN A 56 -14.82 -10.03 -20.82
C GLN A 56 -14.55 -8.63 -20.25
N PRO A 57 -13.37 -8.03 -20.52
CA PRO A 57 -13.11 -6.66 -20.10
C PRO A 57 -14.13 -5.69 -20.71
N VAL A 58 -14.53 -4.69 -19.92
CA VAL A 58 -15.54 -3.71 -20.34
C VAL A 58 -15.04 -2.95 -21.58
N PRO A 59 -15.80 -2.92 -22.70
CA PRO A 59 -15.32 -2.32 -23.94
C PRO A 59 -15.12 -0.80 -23.78
N GLN A 60 -13.86 -0.39 -23.94
CA GLN A 60 -13.44 1.01 -23.93
C GLN A 60 -13.91 1.73 -25.20
N LYS A 61 -14.14 3.06 -25.13
CA LYS A 61 -14.66 3.86 -26.26
C LYS A 61 -13.56 4.66 -26.93
N ASP A 62 -13.62 4.78 -28.26
CA ASP A 62 -12.70 5.62 -29.05
C ASP A 62 -12.76 7.11 -28.66
N THR A 63 -13.91 7.56 -28.15
CA THR A 63 -14.11 8.94 -27.68
C THR A 63 -14.87 8.98 -26.35
N VAL A 64 -14.50 9.95 -25.52
CA VAL A 64 -15.04 10.17 -24.17
C VAL A 64 -15.42 11.64 -24.03
N THR A 65 -16.55 11.92 -23.38
CA THR A 65 -16.95 13.28 -22.99
C THR A 65 -16.79 13.44 -21.48
N PRO A 66 -15.82 14.23 -21.00
CA PRO A 66 -15.60 14.43 -19.56
C PRO A 66 -16.73 15.27 -18.95
N ARG A 67 -17.19 14.92 -17.75
CA ARG A 67 -18.26 15.68 -17.04
C ARG A 67 -17.73 16.94 -16.35
N ASN A 68 -16.42 17.02 -16.13
CA ASN A 68 -15.73 18.10 -15.43
C ASN A 68 -14.22 18.02 -15.72
N SER A 69 -13.46 19.06 -15.34
CA SER A 69 -12.02 19.16 -15.63
C SER A 69 -11.12 18.16 -14.89
N LYS A 70 -11.62 17.41 -13.89
CA LYS A 70 -10.89 16.28 -13.27
C LYS A 70 -11.05 14.96 -14.05
N GLU A 71 -12.08 14.85 -14.90
CA GLU A 71 -12.26 13.72 -15.83
C GLU A 71 -11.59 13.97 -17.19
N ASP A 72 -11.23 15.23 -17.48
CA ASP A 72 -10.54 15.62 -18.70
C ASP A 72 -9.04 15.32 -18.58
N VAL A 73 -8.58 14.38 -19.42
CA VAL A 73 -7.18 13.95 -19.54
C VAL A 73 -6.31 15.01 -20.23
N GLU A 74 -6.86 15.79 -21.15
CA GLU A 74 -6.13 16.87 -21.81
C GLU A 74 -5.89 18.03 -20.86
N ALA A 75 -6.83 18.29 -19.95
CA ALA A 75 -6.67 19.26 -18.86
C ALA A 75 -5.60 18.90 -17.80
N ILE A 76 -5.02 17.69 -17.81
CA ILE A 76 -3.91 17.33 -16.91
C ILE A 76 -2.74 18.29 -17.11
N GLY A 77 -2.29 18.87 -15.98
CA GLY A 77 -1.30 19.93 -15.90
C GLY A 77 -1.94 21.30 -15.62
N ASN A 78 -3.19 21.53 -16.03
CA ASN A 78 -3.87 22.84 -15.95
C ASN A 78 -5.04 22.89 -14.95
N ARG A 79 -5.54 21.73 -14.51
CA ARG A 79 -6.66 21.59 -13.58
C ARG A 79 -6.25 21.70 -12.11
N LYS A 80 -7.20 22.02 -11.22
CA LYS A 80 -7.00 22.08 -9.76
C LYS A 80 -7.35 20.74 -9.10
N VAL A 81 -6.32 19.98 -8.73
CA VAL A 81 -6.46 18.68 -8.04
C VAL A 81 -6.36 18.76 -6.51
N SER A 82 -5.72 19.78 -5.94
CA SER A 82 -5.50 19.91 -4.50
C SER A 82 -6.81 20.00 -3.69
N CYS A 83 -6.81 19.45 -2.47
CA CYS A 83 -7.94 19.59 -1.55
C CYS A 83 -8.34 21.06 -1.25
N HIS A 84 -9.57 21.25 -0.76
CA HIS A 84 -10.15 22.58 -0.54
C HIS A 84 -9.52 23.38 0.61
N MET A 85 -8.99 22.72 1.65
CA MET A 85 -8.42 23.38 2.83
C MET A 85 -7.06 22.78 3.17
N ASN A 86 -6.01 23.54 2.89
CA ASN A 86 -4.61 23.20 3.14
C ASN A 86 -3.90 24.50 3.56
N TRP A 87 -3.30 24.51 4.75
CA TRP A 87 -2.63 25.70 5.30
C TRP A 87 -1.12 25.75 5.00
N PHE A 88 -0.61 24.79 4.23
CA PHE A 88 0.78 24.80 3.78
C PHE A 88 0.88 25.53 2.43
N SER A 89 1.74 26.55 2.36
CA SER A 89 2.23 27.05 1.07
C SER A 89 3.12 26.00 0.38
N ILE A 90 3.42 26.18 -0.91
CA ILE A 90 4.27 25.24 -1.65
C ILE A 90 5.70 25.25 -1.07
N GLU A 91 6.19 26.41 -0.67
CA GLU A 91 7.52 26.61 -0.08
C GLU A 91 7.61 25.95 1.30
N LYS A 92 6.58 26.12 2.16
CA LYS A 92 6.49 25.45 3.46
C LYS A 92 6.42 23.93 3.29
N GLU A 93 5.71 23.46 2.27
CA GLU A 93 5.62 22.04 1.95
C GLU A 93 6.97 21.46 1.48
N MET A 94 7.66 22.12 0.55
CA MET A 94 8.99 21.70 0.07
C MET A 94 10.04 21.74 1.19
N ALA A 95 10.00 22.73 2.08
CA ALA A 95 10.90 22.81 3.23
C ALA A 95 10.66 21.66 4.23
N LEU A 96 9.39 21.34 4.52
CA LEU A 96 9.01 20.19 5.35
C LEU A 96 9.46 18.87 4.68
N GLY A 97 9.14 18.69 3.41
CA GLY A 97 9.54 17.52 2.60
C GLY A 97 11.04 17.28 2.64
N LYS A 98 11.84 18.34 2.47
CA LYS A 98 13.30 18.28 2.52
C LYS A 98 13.82 17.84 3.89
N SER A 99 13.18 18.29 4.98
CA SER A 99 13.52 17.87 6.35
C SER A 99 13.25 16.38 6.56
N LEU A 100 12.06 15.92 6.16
CA LEU A 100 11.67 14.51 6.26
C LEU A 100 12.53 13.59 5.37
N ALA A 101 12.85 14.03 4.15
CA ALA A 101 13.72 13.29 3.23
C ALA A 101 15.14 13.12 3.78
N GLN A 102 15.72 14.15 4.43
CA GLN A 102 17.01 14.01 5.10
C GLN A 102 17.00 12.94 6.20
N GLU A 103 15.90 12.76 6.91
CA GLU A 103 15.81 11.74 7.97
C GLU A 103 15.58 10.33 7.41
N VAL A 104 14.81 10.20 6.32
CA VAL A 104 14.72 8.95 5.54
C VAL A 104 16.11 8.55 5.01
N GLU A 105 16.87 9.51 4.48
CA GLU A 105 18.21 9.27 3.92
C GLU A 105 19.28 8.96 4.98
N ARG A 106 19.12 9.43 6.24
CA ARG A 106 19.97 9.01 7.37
C ARG A 106 19.65 7.61 7.88
N SER A 107 18.39 7.19 7.79
CA SER A 107 17.89 5.93 8.35
C SER A 107 17.82 4.78 7.35
N SER A 108 17.98 5.05 6.04
CA SER A 108 17.82 4.08 4.95
C SER A 108 19.10 3.88 4.15
N LYS A 109 19.43 2.62 3.81
CA LYS A 109 20.49 2.28 2.85
C LYS A 109 19.98 2.57 1.44
N LEU A 110 20.68 3.40 0.66
CA LEU A 110 20.30 3.69 -0.73
C LEU A 110 20.93 2.71 -1.72
N ILE A 111 20.45 2.75 -2.96
CA ILE A 111 21.09 2.14 -4.13
C ILE A 111 21.68 3.26 -4.99
N ASP A 112 23.00 3.26 -5.09
CA ASP A 112 23.80 4.28 -5.77
C ASP A 112 24.24 3.83 -7.17
N ASP A 113 23.68 2.73 -7.67
CA ASP A 113 23.96 2.23 -9.01
C ASP A 113 23.35 3.18 -10.06
N PRO A 114 24.14 3.75 -10.99
CA PRO A 114 23.65 4.76 -11.90
C PRO A 114 22.60 4.22 -12.86
N VAL A 115 22.70 2.96 -13.29
CA VAL A 115 21.76 2.37 -14.26
C VAL A 115 20.40 2.13 -13.60
N VAL A 116 20.37 1.64 -12.36
CA VAL A 116 19.12 1.47 -11.60
C VAL A 116 18.49 2.82 -11.25
N THR A 117 19.29 3.79 -10.79
CA THR A 117 18.77 5.10 -10.35
C THR A 117 18.32 5.98 -11.51
N GLU A 118 19.07 6.04 -12.61
CA GLU A 118 18.68 6.77 -13.81
C GLU A 118 17.38 6.20 -14.39
N TYR A 119 17.27 4.87 -14.50
CA TYR A 119 16.07 4.22 -15.00
C TYR A 119 14.81 4.56 -14.18
N VAL A 120 14.85 4.36 -12.86
CA VAL A 120 13.69 4.63 -11.98
C VAL A 120 13.35 6.12 -11.98
N ASN A 121 14.35 7.00 -11.99
CA ASN A 121 14.13 8.43 -12.17
C ASN A 121 13.49 8.72 -13.54
N ARG A 122 13.94 8.12 -14.64
CA ARG A 122 13.39 8.38 -15.99
C ARG A 122 11.91 7.97 -16.10
N VAL A 123 11.53 6.81 -15.55
CA VAL A 123 10.12 6.37 -15.45
C VAL A 123 9.29 7.36 -14.63
N GLY A 124 9.74 7.69 -13.40
CA GLY A 124 9.02 8.61 -12.54
C GLY A 124 8.93 10.04 -13.09
N GLN A 125 9.99 10.57 -13.67
CA GLN A 125 9.96 11.89 -14.34
C GLN A 125 9.06 11.87 -15.59
N ASN A 126 8.87 10.72 -16.25
CA ASN A 126 7.89 10.61 -17.34
C ASN A 126 6.45 10.72 -16.83
N LEU A 127 6.13 10.08 -15.72
CA LEU A 127 4.84 10.23 -15.03
C LEU A 127 4.65 11.67 -14.53
N VAL A 128 5.65 12.25 -13.87
CA VAL A 128 5.59 13.63 -13.33
C VAL A 128 5.33 14.66 -14.43
N ARG A 129 6.01 14.57 -15.60
CA ARG A 129 5.76 15.45 -16.75
C ARG A 129 4.33 15.33 -17.32
N ASN A 130 3.69 14.18 -17.13
CA ASN A 130 2.33 13.87 -17.60
C ASN A 130 1.30 13.91 -16.45
N SER A 131 1.57 14.69 -15.41
CA SER A 131 0.74 14.80 -14.20
C SER A 131 0.36 16.25 -13.85
N ASP A 132 -0.48 16.44 -12.83
CA ASP A 132 -0.83 17.77 -12.32
C ASP A 132 0.25 18.37 -11.38
N ALA A 133 1.48 17.87 -11.40
CA ALA A 133 2.57 18.30 -10.52
C ALA A 133 2.83 19.81 -10.55
N LYS A 134 3.12 20.36 -9.36
CA LYS A 134 3.49 21.77 -9.10
C LYS A 134 4.79 21.94 -8.32
N VAL A 135 5.49 20.83 -8.07
CA VAL A 135 6.77 20.77 -7.33
C VAL A 135 7.75 19.88 -8.10
N PRO A 136 9.07 20.15 -8.03
CA PRO A 136 10.07 19.27 -8.64
C PRO A 136 10.15 17.95 -7.87
N PHE A 137 10.17 16.83 -8.59
CA PHE A 137 10.31 15.50 -7.97
C PHE A 137 11.78 15.09 -7.86
N THR A 138 12.18 14.66 -6.67
CA THR A 138 13.48 14.04 -6.39
C THR A 138 13.26 12.56 -6.09
N ILE A 139 13.59 11.70 -7.05
CA ILE A 139 13.33 10.25 -6.97
C ILE A 139 14.60 9.53 -6.49
N LYS A 140 14.49 8.67 -5.47
CA LYS A 140 15.59 7.87 -4.91
C LYS A 140 15.19 6.41 -4.71
N VAL A 141 16.16 5.50 -4.81
CA VAL A 141 15.95 4.06 -4.66
C VAL A 141 16.53 3.58 -3.33
N ILE A 142 15.70 2.92 -2.50
CA ILE A 142 16.09 2.35 -1.20
C ILE A 142 16.42 0.86 -1.37
N ASP A 143 17.51 0.42 -0.75
CA ASP A 143 17.90 -0.99 -0.63
C ASP A 143 17.06 -1.69 0.45
N SER A 144 15.90 -2.22 0.05
CA SER A 144 14.98 -2.92 0.94
C SER A 144 14.19 -3.98 0.18
N ASP A 145 14.13 -5.19 0.75
CA ASP A 145 13.30 -6.30 0.24
C ASP A 145 11.79 -6.01 0.30
N GLU A 146 11.36 -4.97 1.03
CA GLU A 146 9.95 -4.62 1.15
C GLU A 146 9.42 -4.02 -0.15
N VAL A 147 8.31 -4.59 -0.66
CA VAL A 147 7.55 -4.07 -1.80
C VAL A 147 6.84 -2.79 -1.35
N ASN A 148 7.49 -1.64 -1.53
CA ASN A 148 6.99 -0.34 -1.09
C ASN A 148 7.54 0.79 -1.99
N ALA A 149 6.77 1.87 -2.11
CA ALA A 149 7.20 3.17 -2.57
C ALA A 149 6.35 4.22 -1.85
N PHE A 150 6.94 5.36 -1.48
CA PHE A 150 6.23 6.42 -0.77
C PHE A 150 6.73 7.81 -1.16
N ALA A 151 5.79 8.72 -1.44
CA ALA A 151 6.09 10.11 -1.73
C ALA A 151 5.84 11.01 -0.51
N LEU A 152 6.85 11.78 -0.13
CA LEU A 152 6.77 12.81 0.89
C LEU A 152 6.26 14.14 0.29
N PRO A 153 5.72 15.06 1.12
CA PRO A 153 5.28 16.36 0.65
C PRO A 153 6.40 17.11 -0.11
N GLY A 154 6.04 17.90 -1.12
CA GLY A 154 7.02 18.66 -1.89
C GLY A 154 7.88 17.86 -2.88
N GLY A 155 7.54 16.59 -3.17
CA GLY A 155 8.09 15.83 -4.30
C GLY A 155 9.28 14.92 -3.99
N PHE A 156 9.64 14.69 -2.73
CA PHE A 156 10.70 13.72 -2.37
C PHE A 156 10.11 12.30 -2.40
N PHE A 157 10.51 11.50 -3.38
CA PHE A 157 9.87 10.22 -3.69
C PHE A 157 10.86 9.05 -3.57
N PHE A 158 10.51 8.06 -2.74
CA PHE A 158 11.35 6.90 -2.48
C PHE A 158 10.70 5.62 -3.02
N VAL A 159 11.49 4.80 -3.72
CA VAL A 159 11.08 3.51 -4.30
C VAL A 159 11.98 2.41 -3.72
N ASN A 160 11.42 1.38 -3.09
CA ASN A 160 12.22 0.26 -2.60
C ASN A 160 12.57 -0.70 -3.75
N SER A 161 13.77 -1.27 -3.69
CA SER A 161 14.22 -2.31 -4.62
C SER A 161 13.31 -3.55 -4.65
N GLY A 162 12.70 -3.91 -3.51
CA GLY A 162 11.70 -4.96 -3.42
C GLY A 162 10.50 -4.74 -4.35
N LEU A 163 10.03 -3.51 -4.54
CA LEU A 163 8.95 -3.19 -5.48
C LEU A 163 9.37 -3.45 -6.93
N ILE A 164 10.55 -2.96 -7.31
CA ILE A 164 11.12 -3.11 -8.65
C ILE A 164 11.33 -4.61 -8.98
N LEU A 165 11.76 -5.41 -8.00
CA LEU A 165 11.91 -6.86 -8.17
C LEU A 165 10.58 -7.63 -8.16
N ARG A 166 9.51 -7.10 -7.55
CA ARG A 166 8.19 -7.74 -7.45
C ARG A 166 7.28 -7.44 -8.64
N ALA A 167 7.37 -6.27 -9.24
CA ALA A 167 6.64 -5.93 -10.46
C ALA A 167 7.02 -6.89 -11.61
N GLN A 168 6.02 -7.42 -12.31
CA GLN A 168 6.21 -8.31 -13.46
C GLN A 168 6.52 -7.49 -14.72
N GLU A 169 5.73 -6.42 -14.97
CA GLU A 169 5.86 -5.50 -16.11
C GLU A 169 6.32 -4.10 -15.67
N GLU A 170 6.78 -3.25 -16.59
CA GLU A 170 7.16 -1.85 -16.30
C GLU A 170 5.93 -1.01 -15.90
N SER A 171 4.81 -1.20 -16.59
CA SER A 171 3.52 -0.53 -16.36
C SER A 171 3.00 -0.73 -14.94
N GLU A 172 3.30 -1.85 -14.31
CA GLU A 172 2.96 -2.11 -12.91
C GLU A 172 3.76 -1.23 -11.94
N LEU A 173 5.08 -1.11 -12.16
CA LEU A 173 5.94 -0.20 -11.40
C LEU A 173 5.48 1.24 -11.64
N ALA A 174 5.22 1.60 -12.90
CA ALA A 174 4.72 2.91 -13.28
C ALA A 174 3.35 3.22 -12.63
N GLY A 175 2.48 2.23 -12.44
CA GLY A 175 1.17 2.41 -11.79
C GLY A 175 1.29 2.69 -10.29
N VAL A 176 2.11 1.94 -9.56
CA VAL A 176 2.40 2.26 -8.15
C VAL A 176 3.06 3.63 -8.03
N MET A 177 3.96 3.98 -8.97
CA MET A 177 4.57 5.31 -9.00
C MET A 177 3.59 6.43 -9.33
N ALA A 178 2.62 6.19 -10.22
CA ALA A 178 1.58 7.16 -10.57
C ALA A 178 0.66 7.47 -9.39
N HIS A 179 0.28 6.45 -8.60
CA HIS A 179 -0.52 6.60 -7.37
C HIS A 179 0.20 7.48 -6.33
N GLU A 180 1.49 7.22 -6.07
CA GLU A 180 2.30 8.03 -5.14
C GLU A 180 2.52 9.47 -5.64
N ILE A 181 2.71 9.67 -6.95
CA ILE A 181 2.72 11.00 -7.56
C ILE A 181 1.38 11.70 -7.33
N SER A 182 0.23 11.01 -7.48
CA SER A 182 -1.10 11.58 -7.25
C SER A 182 -1.34 12.05 -5.81
N HIS A 183 -0.81 11.35 -4.80
CA HIS A 183 -0.87 11.83 -3.41
C HIS A 183 -0.14 13.17 -3.23
N VAL A 184 0.95 13.42 -3.96
CA VAL A 184 1.65 14.70 -3.95
C VAL A 184 0.94 15.75 -4.80
N THR A 185 0.43 15.43 -6.01
CA THR A 185 -0.27 16.43 -6.85
C THR A 185 -1.55 16.94 -6.18
N ALA A 186 -2.35 16.04 -5.59
CA ALA A 186 -3.52 16.39 -4.80
C ALA A 186 -3.19 16.92 -3.38
N ARG A 187 -1.90 16.92 -3.00
CA ARG A 187 -1.34 17.39 -1.73
C ARG A 187 -1.92 16.68 -0.49
N HIS A 188 -2.27 15.39 -0.63
CA HIS A 188 -2.96 14.61 0.40
C HIS A 188 -2.22 14.61 1.75
N GLY A 189 -0.90 14.57 1.76
CA GLY A 189 -0.09 14.68 2.98
C GLY A 189 -0.33 15.97 3.77
N THR A 190 -0.14 17.15 3.15
CA THR A 190 -0.35 18.44 3.85
C THR A 190 -1.82 18.72 4.12
N CYS A 191 -2.73 18.28 3.26
CA CYS A 191 -4.17 18.27 3.52
C CYS A 191 -4.54 17.44 4.78
N GLN A 192 -3.94 16.27 4.96
CA GLN A 192 -4.16 15.41 6.12
C GLN A 192 -3.54 15.99 7.40
N ALA A 193 -2.37 16.64 7.30
CA ALA A 193 -1.78 17.36 8.42
C ALA A 193 -2.64 18.57 8.84
N THR A 194 -3.14 19.39 7.90
CA THR A 194 -4.08 20.49 8.21
C THR A 194 -5.36 19.98 8.87
N LYS A 195 -5.91 18.83 8.46
CA LYS A 195 -7.05 18.20 9.17
C LYS A 195 -6.70 17.80 10.61
N GLY A 196 -5.50 17.25 10.83
CA GLY A 196 -5.00 16.87 12.17
C GLY A 196 -4.81 18.09 13.08
N GLU A 197 -4.13 19.13 12.58
CA GLU A 197 -3.90 20.41 13.27
C GLU A 197 -5.22 21.10 13.62
N LEU A 198 -6.20 21.14 12.70
CA LEU A 198 -7.54 21.65 12.95
C LEU A 198 -8.31 20.81 13.98
N THR A 199 -8.18 19.49 13.95
CA THR A 199 -8.84 18.59 14.92
C THR A 199 -8.24 18.74 16.32
N GLN A 200 -6.93 18.97 16.41
CA GLN A 200 -6.26 19.31 17.66
C GLN A 200 -6.72 20.68 18.17
N LEU A 201 -6.79 21.70 17.31
CA LEU A 201 -7.29 23.04 17.67
C LEU A 201 -8.75 23.00 18.17
N LEU A 202 -9.61 22.23 17.50
CA LEU A 202 -11.02 22.07 17.86
C LEU A 202 -11.25 21.17 19.11
N SER A 203 -10.23 20.43 19.57
CA SER A 203 -10.30 19.69 20.83
C SER A 203 -9.83 20.51 22.04
N ILE A 204 -9.17 21.66 21.85
CA ILE A 204 -8.76 22.56 22.93
C ILE A 204 -9.95 23.00 23.81
N PRO A 205 -11.13 23.40 23.28
CA PRO A 205 -12.31 23.68 24.11
C PRO A 205 -12.71 22.50 25.01
N ALA A 206 -12.64 21.26 24.51
CA ALA A 206 -12.93 20.07 25.32
C ALA A 206 -11.87 19.85 26.41
N MET A 207 -10.60 20.15 26.15
CA MET A 207 -9.55 20.13 27.18
C MET A 207 -9.69 21.26 28.21
N ILE A 208 -10.21 22.44 27.84
CA ILE A 208 -10.49 23.53 28.78
C ILE A 208 -11.60 23.14 29.78
N PHE A 209 -12.57 22.33 29.37
CA PHE A 209 -13.62 21.79 30.26
C PHE A 209 -13.21 20.51 31.02
N ILE A 210 -12.00 19.97 30.81
CA ILE A 210 -11.45 18.83 31.56
C ILE A 210 -10.24 19.32 32.38
N PRO A 211 -10.44 19.73 33.65
CA PRO A 211 -9.41 20.45 34.40
C PRO A 211 -8.16 19.61 34.70
N TYR A 212 -7.00 20.20 34.42
CA TYR A 212 -5.68 19.90 35.00
C TYR A 212 -5.28 18.41 35.11
N THR A 213 -5.01 17.77 33.96
CA THR A 213 -4.13 16.60 33.93
C THR A 213 -2.75 16.95 33.36
N TRP A 214 -1.70 16.57 34.09
CA TRP A 214 -0.30 16.61 33.66
C TRP A 214 -0.06 15.89 32.32
N ALA A 215 -0.87 14.86 32.03
CA ALA A 215 -0.91 14.16 30.75
C ALA A 215 -1.17 15.08 29.54
N GLY A 216 -2.06 16.07 29.66
CA GLY A 216 -2.35 17.01 28.56
C GLY A 216 -1.15 17.88 28.18
N TYR A 217 -0.38 18.33 29.18
CA TYR A 217 0.83 19.11 28.96
C TYR A 217 1.99 18.25 28.44
N ALA A 218 2.15 17.03 28.96
CA ALA A 218 3.14 16.06 28.50
C ALA A 218 2.91 15.66 27.02
N MET A 219 1.65 15.45 26.63
CA MET A 219 1.30 15.13 25.24
C MET A 219 1.61 16.29 24.28
N TYR A 220 1.38 17.54 24.69
CA TYR A 220 1.72 18.72 23.89
C TYR A 220 3.23 18.83 23.61
N GLN A 221 4.08 18.51 24.60
CA GLN A 221 5.54 18.56 24.44
C GLN A 221 6.11 17.34 23.69
N GLY A 222 5.55 16.15 23.87
CA GLY A 222 6.05 14.90 23.27
C GLY A 222 5.90 14.81 21.75
N MET A 223 5.06 15.65 21.12
CA MET A 223 4.71 15.54 19.70
C MET A 223 5.71 16.21 18.74
N ASN A 224 6.66 17.03 19.23
CA ASN A 224 7.53 17.85 18.37
C ASN A 224 8.72 17.13 17.70
N LEU A 225 8.93 15.82 17.96
CA LEU A 225 10.13 15.10 17.49
C LEU A 225 9.87 13.77 16.76
N ALA A 226 8.61 13.39 16.54
CA ALA A 226 8.27 12.21 15.75
C ALA A 226 8.02 12.60 14.28
N ILE A 227 8.58 11.85 13.33
CA ILE A 227 8.14 11.90 11.92
C ILE A 227 6.63 11.62 11.92
N PRO A 228 5.77 12.55 11.48
CA PRO A 228 4.33 12.34 11.62
C PRO A 228 3.86 11.27 10.63
N LEU A 229 3.67 10.04 11.13
CA LEU A 229 3.09 8.91 10.39
C LEU A 229 1.67 9.21 9.86
N THR A 230 1.06 10.31 10.33
CA THR A 230 -0.15 10.93 9.77
C THR A 230 0.01 11.38 8.32
N PHE A 231 1.23 11.72 7.85
CA PHE A 231 1.51 12.01 6.44
C PHE A 231 1.40 10.79 5.52
N LEU A 232 1.46 9.57 6.08
CA LEU A 232 1.48 8.30 5.34
C LEU A 232 0.19 7.49 5.53
N LYS A 233 -0.88 8.10 6.06
CA LYS A 233 -2.19 7.44 6.25
C LYS A 233 -3.33 8.34 5.79
N PHE A 234 -3.85 8.04 4.60
CA PHE A 234 -4.89 8.83 3.95
C PHE A 234 -6.31 8.29 4.22
N SER A 235 -7.31 9.13 3.96
CA SER A 235 -8.72 8.74 3.99
C SER A 235 -9.12 7.96 2.73
N ARG A 236 -10.11 7.06 2.80
CA ARG A 236 -10.60 6.29 1.64
C ARG A 236 -10.92 7.14 0.40
N ASP A 237 -11.36 8.37 0.61
CA ASP A 237 -11.68 9.30 -0.49
C ASP A 237 -10.43 9.86 -1.18
N ALA A 238 -9.33 10.02 -0.42
CA ALA A 238 -8.02 10.41 -0.94
C ALA A 238 -7.32 9.21 -1.62
N GLU A 239 -7.57 7.99 -1.15
CA GLU A 239 -7.17 6.76 -1.87
C GLU A 239 -7.84 6.69 -3.24
N ARG A 240 -9.18 6.79 -3.31
CA ARG A 240 -9.90 6.78 -4.59
C ARG A 240 -9.52 7.97 -5.50
N GLU A 241 -9.27 9.15 -4.94
CA GLU A 241 -8.79 10.30 -5.72
C GLU A 241 -7.37 10.09 -6.27
N ALA A 242 -6.48 9.41 -5.53
CA ALA A 242 -5.15 9.03 -6.01
C ALA A 242 -5.19 7.88 -7.03
N ASP A 243 -6.13 6.93 -6.92
CA ASP A 243 -6.38 5.88 -7.94
C ASP A 243 -6.82 6.52 -9.25
N PHE A 244 -7.86 7.36 -9.18
CA PHE A 244 -8.48 8.07 -10.29
C PHE A 244 -7.53 9.00 -11.04
N PHE A 245 -6.63 9.69 -10.33
CA PHE A 245 -5.56 10.47 -10.98
C PHE A 245 -4.40 9.60 -11.47
N GLY A 246 -4.05 8.53 -10.76
CA GLY A 246 -2.96 7.63 -11.11
C GLY A 246 -3.15 6.98 -12.49
N ILE A 247 -4.34 6.41 -12.75
CA ILE A 247 -4.65 5.81 -14.07
C ILE A 247 -4.60 6.82 -15.22
N GLN A 248 -4.92 8.09 -14.95
CA GLN A 248 -4.85 9.16 -15.94
C GLN A 248 -3.40 9.58 -16.23
N TYR A 249 -2.54 9.62 -15.21
CA TYR A 249 -1.11 9.91 -15.37
C TYR A 249 -0.39 8.76 -16.10
N MET A 250 -0.75 7.51 -15.82
CA MET A 250 -0.30 6.35 -16.58
C MET A 250 -0.68 6.48 -18.07
N TYR A 251 -1.97 6.70 -18.34
CA TYR A 251 -2.50 6.83 -19.70
C TYR A 251 -1.82 7.95 -20.49
N LYS A 252 -1.67 9.14 -19.89
CA LYS A 252 -1.02 10.29 -20.55
C LYS A 252 0.48 10.09 -20.74
N ALA A 253 1.15 9.41 -19.81
CA ALA A 253 2.55 8.97 -19.97
C ALA A 253 2.74 7.80 -20.97
N GLY A 254 1.66 7.13 -21.38
CA GLY A 254 1.64 6.05 -22.37
C GLY A 254 1.60 4.62 -21.80
N TYR A 255 1.58 4.45 -20.48
CA TYR A 255 1.49 3.13 -19.83
C TYR A 255 0.07 2.57 -19.83
N ASP A 256 -0.06 1.24 -19.86
CA ASP A 256 -1.35 0.55 -19.73
C ASP A 256 -1.94 0.75 -18.32
N PRO A 257 -3.09 1.45 -18.15
CA PRO A 257 -3.72 1.66 -16.86
C PRO A 257 -4.21 0.37 -16.21
N ASN A 258 -4.49 -0.69 -16.99
CA ASN A 258 -4.98 -1.97 -16.46
C ASN A 258 -3.90 -2.70 -15.66
N ALA A 259 -2.61 -2.44 -15.91
CA ALA A 259 -1.52 -3.01 -15.14
C ALA A 259 -1.56 -2.63 -13.64
N TYR A 260 -2.10 -1.46 -13.31
CA TYR A 260 -2.33 -1.06 -11.92
C TYR A 260 -3.37 -1.97 -11.23
N VAL A 261 -4.48 -2.25 -11.94
CA VAL A 261 -5.53 -3.19 -11.51
C VAL A 261 -4.94 -4.59 -11.35
N THR A 262 -4.20 -5.10 -12.35
CA THR A 262 -3.54 -6.42 -12.31
C THR A 262 -2.55 -6.54 -11.16
N PHE A 263 -1.76 -5.49 -10.86
CA PHE A 263 -0.87 -5.48 -9.70
C PHE A 263 -1.66 -5.61 -8.39
N PHE A 264 -2.74 -4.84 -8.24
CA PHE A 264 -3.59 -4.83 -7.03
C PHE A 264 -4.32 -6.16 -6.81
N GLU A 265 -4.89 -6.74 -7.86
CA GLU A 265 -5.51 -8.08 -7.83
C GLU A 265 -4.50 -9.16 -7.40
N ARG A 266 -3.27 -9.09 -7.92
CA ARG A 266 -2.20 -10.03 -7.58
C ARG A 266 -1.71 -9.89 -6.14
N ILE A 267 -1.63 -8.66 -5.60
CA ILE A 267 -1.33 -8.43 -4.18
C ILE A 267 -2.45 -9.01 -3.28
N GLN A 268 -3.72 -8.81 -3.63
CA GLN A 268 -4.83 -9.47 -2.93
C GLN A 268 -4.76 -11.01 -3.03
N ALA A 269 -4.38 -11.55 -4.19
CA ALA A 269 -4.26 -13.00 -4.39
C ALA A 269 -3.13 -13.62 -3.56
N ASP A 270 -2.00 -12.92 -3.43
CA ASP A 270 -0.88 -13.36 -2.60
C ASP A 270 -1.22 -13.32 -1.09
N ASP A 271 -1.90 -12.28 -0.59
CA ASP A 271 -2.34 -12.25 0.81
C ASP A 271 -3.41 -13.30 1.12
N LYS A 272 -4.38 -13.52 0.21
CA LYS A 272 -5.37 -14.62 0.34
C LYS A 272 -4.68 -16.00 0.41
N ARG A 273 -3.50 -16.17 -0.21
CA ARG A 273 -2.68 -17.39 -0.14
C ARG A 273 -1.80 -17.44 1.12
N ARG A 274 -1.39 -16.30 1.65
CA ARG A 274 -0.48 -16.17 2.81
C ARG A 274 -0.87 -14.93 3.64
N PRO A 275 -1.89 -15.06 4.52
CA PRO A 275 -2.41 -13.92 5.28
C PRO A 275 -1.33 -13.23 6.11
N GLY A 276 -1.27 -11.90 6.02
CA GLY A 276 -0.24 -11.09 6.67
C GLY A 276 1.07 -10.97 5.89
N THR A 277 1.09 -11.38 4.61
CA THR A 277 2.20 -11.06 3.69
C THR A 277 1.96 -9.81 2.84
N ILE A 278 0.86 -9.07 3.12
CA ILE A 278 0.63 -7.71 2.59
C ILE A 278 1.90 -6.86 2.78
N PRO A 279 2.50 -6.34 1.69
CA PRO A 279 3.63 -5.43 1.83
C PRO A 279 3.29 -4.14 2.57
N LYS A 280 4.29 -3.50 3.21
CA LYS A 280 4.04 -2.35 4.09
C LYS A 280 3.39 -1.15 3.40
N ALA A 281 3.63 -0.93 2.10
CA ALA A 281 2.84 -0.01 1.26
C ALA A 281 1.33 -0.24 1.44
N PHE A 282 0.89 -1.45 1.14
CA PHE A 282 -0.51 -1.86 1.20
C PHE A 282 -1.04 -2.04 2.63
N SER A 283 -0.21 -1.81 3.66
CA SER A 283 -0.63 -1.63 5.05
C SER A 283 -0.94 -0.15 5.39
N THR A 284 -0.43 0.81 4.62
CA THR A 284 -0.82 2.23 4.66
C THR A 284 -1.95 2.56 3.68
N HIS A 285 -1.92 1.99 2.47
CA HIS A 285 -2.92 2.18 1.41
C HIS A 285 -3.43 0.82 0.87
N PRO A 286 -4.41 0.16 1.52
CA PRO A 286 -4.81 -1.21 1.17
C PRO A 286 -5.61 -1.29 -0.15
N PRO A 287 -5.31 -2.25 -1.05
CA PRO A 287 -5.99 -2.44 -2.32
C PRO A 287 -7.31 -3.20 -2.08
N THR A 288 -8.39 -2.49 -1.76
CA THR A 288 -9.71 -3.10 -1.52
C THR A 288 -10.40 -3.51 -2.82
N PRO A 289 -11.30 -4.51 -2.81
CA PRO A 289 -12.13 -4.83 -3.98
C PRO A 289 -12.92 -3.63 -4.51
N GLU A 290 -13.43 -2.78 -3.61
CA GLU A 290 -14.10 -1.50 -3.92
C GLU A 290 -13.23 -0.58 -4.81
N ARG A 291 -11.93 -0.44 -4.49
CA ARG A 291 -11.01 0.38 -5.28
C ARG A 291 -10.75 -0.22 -6.65
N ILE A 292 -10.54 -1.54 -6.72
CA ILE A 292 -10.30 -2.25 -7.99
C ILE A 292 -11.51 -2.10 -8.92
N GLU A 293 -12.72 -2.38 -8.43
CA GLU A 293 -13.97 -2.25 -9.18
C GLU A 293 -14.22 -0.80 -9.62
N ASN A 294 -13.94 0.18 -8.77
CA ASN A 294 -14.04 1.60 -9.12
C ASN A 294 -13.03 1.99 -10.20
N THR A 295 -11.77 1.56 -10.07
CA THR A 295 -10.69 1.87 -11.03
C THR A 295 -10.99 1.26 -12.40
N GLN A 296 -11.45 0.01 -12.47
CA GLN A 296 -11.89 -0.63 -13.72
C GLN A 296 -13.03 0.17 -14.40
N LYS A 297 -14.03 0.60 -13.63
CA LYS A 297 -15.13 1.44 -14.12
C LYS A 297 -14.66 2.82 -14.58
N GLU A 298 -13.63 3.37 -13.96
CA GLU A 298 -13.05 4.66 -14.35
C GLU A 298 -12.24 4.54 -15.63
N ILE A 299 -11.35 3.54 -15.76
CA ILE A 299 -10.59 3.24 -16.99
C ILE A 299 -11.55 3.14 -18.20
N ALA A 300 -12.60 2.32 -18.10
CA ALA A 300 -13.58 2.13 -19.17
C ALA A 300 -14.48 3.36 -19.46
N ARG A 301 -14.46 4.39 -18.58
CA ARG A 301 -15.35 5.57 -18.66
C ARG A 301 -14.63 6.85 -19.07
N ILE A 302 -13.43 7.11 -18.52
CA ILE A 302 -12.75 8.42 -18.64
C ILE A 302 -11.58 8.39 -19.62
N LEU A 303 -11.03 7.20 -19.91
CA LEU A 303 -9.88 7.05 -20.79
C LEU A 303 -10.36 6.58 -22.17
N PRO A 304 -10.05 7.31 -23.26
CA PRO A 304 -10.29 6.82 -24.61
C PRO A 304 -9.51 5.53 -24.91
N ALA A 305 -9.99 4.74 -25.86
CA ALA A 305 -9.26 3.60 -26.38
C ALA A 305 -7.97 4.05 -27.07
N ARG A 306 -6.87 3.34 -26.83
CA ARG A 306 -5.54 3.60 -27.40
C ARG A 306 -5.04 2.36 -28.13
N GLN A 307 -4.44 2.54 -29.31
CA GLN A 307 -3.96 1.43 -30.14
C GLN A 307 -2.81 0.65 -29.49
N GLU A 308 -1.89 1.36 -28.82
CA GLU A 308 -0.71 0.79 -28.18
C GLU A 308 -0.46 1.45 -26.81
N TYR A 309 -0.10 0.62 -25.84
CA TYR A 309 0.34 1.01 -24.50
C TYR A 309 1.72 0.44 -24.21
N ILE A 310 2.51 1.15 -23.41
CA ILE A 310 3.74 0.62 -22.81
C ILE A 310 3.32 -0.34 -21.69
N VAL A 311 3.60 -1.63 -21.86
CA VAL A 311 3.39 -2.67 -20.85
C VAL A 311 4.73 -2.99 -20.17
N THR A 312 5.72 -3.46 -20.91
CA THR A 312 7.10 -3.64 -20.42
C THR A 312 8.12 -3.24 -21.47
N THR A 313 9.37 -3.01 -21.04
CA THR A 313 10.52 -2.78 -21.93
C THR A 313 11.66 -3.74 -21.60
N SER A 314 12.48 -4.06 -22.60
CA SER A 314 13.70 -4.85 -22.38
C SER A 314 14.68 -4.18 -21.41
N GLU A 315 14.58 -2.86 -21.22
CA GLU A 315 15.40 -2.13 -20.25
C GLU A 315 14.93 -2.40 -18.81
N PHE A 316 13.62 -2.49 -18.56
CA PHE A 316 13.08 -2.89 -17.26
C PHE A 316 13.66 -4.22 -16.80
N ASP A 317 13.63 -5.25 -17.64
CA ASP A 317 14.16 -6.58 -17.29
C ASP A 317 15.68 -6.58 -17.09
N ASN A 318 16.43 -5.81 -17.90
CA ASN A 318 17.87 -5.63 -17.71
C ASN A 318 18.19 -4.94 -16.36
N VAL A 319 17.45 -3.89 -16.00
CA VAL A 319 17.61 -3.16 -14.73
C VAL A 319 17.22 -4.04 -13.54
N LYS A 320 16.12 -4.79 -13.65
CA LYS A 320 15.62 -5.76 -12.66
C LYS A 320 16.59 -6.93 -12.46
N ALA A 321 17.23 -7.42 -13.52
CA ALA A 321 18.30 -8.41 -13.44
C ALA A 321 19.58 -7.84 -12.78
N ARG A 322 20.00 -6.62 -13.16
CA ARG A 322 21.14 -5.91 -12.55
C ARG A 322 20.91 -5.68 -11.06
N LEU A 323 19.74 -5.19 -10.68
CA LEU A 323 19.33 -4.95 -9.30
C LEU A 323 19.33 -6.24 -8.46
N ARG A 324 18.81 -7.35 -9.01
CA ARG A 324 18.84 -8.67 -8.36
C ARG A 324 20.27 -9.11 -8.04
N ASN A 325 21.21 -8.89 -8.96
CA ASN A 325 22.62 -9.22 -8.77
C ASN A 325 23.29 -8.32 -7.72
N ILE A 326 22.97 -7.01 -7.70
CA ILE A 326 23.46 -6.08 -6.67
C ILE A 326 22.97 -6.50 -5.28
N MET A 327 21.67 -6.77 -5.12
CA MET A 327 21.09 -7.18 -3.84
C MET A 327 21.60 -8.55 -3.38
N PHE A 328 21.79 -9.51 -4.28
CA PHE A 328 22.41 -10.79 -3.95
C PHE A 328 23.85 -10.60 -3.45
N THR A 329 24.65 -9.80 -4.16
CA THR A 329 26.04 -9.50 -3.78
C THR A 329 26.11 -8.82 -2.41
N ARG A 330 25.28 -7.79 -2.18
CA ARG A 330 25.16 -7.11 -0.88
C ARG A 330 24.73 -8.08 0.24
N LYS A 331 23.79 -8.99 0.00
CA LYS A 331 23.41 -10.02 0.99
C LYS A 331 24.54 -11.00 1.31
N VAL A 332 25.41 -11.32 0.35
CA VAL A 332 26.57 -12.20 0.56
C VAL A 332 27.70 -11.48 1.32
N THR A 333 27.92 -10.17 1.12
CA THR A 333 28.85 -9.38 1.96
C THR A 333 28.31 -9.21 3.37
N ASP A 334 27.06 -8.72 3.49
CA ASP A 334 26.40 -8.43 4.76
C ASP A 334 26.13 -9.70 5.60
N ALA A 335 26.37 -10.90 5.06
CA ALA A 335 26.34 -12.19 5.77
C ALA A 335 27.72 -12.68 6.23
N LYS A 336 28.82 -12.22 5.62
CA LYS A 336 30.20 -12.56 6.04
C LYS A 336 30.64 -11.76 7.26
N ASP A 337 30.22 -10.50 7.33
CA ASP A 337 30.61 -9.57 8.41
C ASP A 337 29.73 -9.72 9.68
N LYS A 338 28.73 -10.61 9.66
CA LYS A 338 27.91 -10.93 10.83
C LYS A 338 28.54 -12.07 11.64
N PRO A 339 28.67 -11.94 12.98
CA PRO A 339 29.22 -13.00 13.82
C PRO A 339 28.28 -14.22 13.81
N THR A 340 28.73 -15.31 13.18
CA THR A 340 27.97 -16.55 13.12
C THR A 340 28.08 -17.32 14.45
N LEU A 341 26.94 -17.76 14.98
CA LEU A 341 26.91 -18.71 16.09
C LEU A 341 27.47 -20.05 15.63
N ARG A 342 28.73 -20.33 15.99
CA ARG A 342 29.35 -21.64 15.75
C ARG A 342 28.54 -22.72 16.45
N THR A 343 27.97 -23.64 15.66
CA THR A 343 27.33 -24.83 16.20
C THR A 343 28.39 -25.78 16.76
N LYS A 344 28.05 -26.51 17.83
CA LYS A 344 28.98 -27.37 18.59
C LYS A 344 29.78 -28.33 17.69
N THR A 345 29.17 -28.77 16.59
CA THR A 345 29.72 -29.65 15.56
C THR A 345 31.04 -29.14 14.93
N GLU A 346 31.26 -27.82 14.82
CA GLU A 346 32.52 -27.29 14.29
C GLU A 346 33.67 -27.33 15.32
N GLN A 347 33.38 -27.16 16.61
CA GLN A 347 34.42 -27.17 17.65
C GLN A 347 35.03 -28.57 17.83
N SER A 348 34.21 -29.63 17.84
CA SER A 348 34.70 -31.01 17.92
C SER A 348 35.58 -31.44 16.73
N LYS A 349 35.56 -30.70 15.63
CA LYS A 349 36.34 -31.02 14.41
C LYS A 349 37.74 -30.38 14.38
N LYS A 350 38.13 -29.64 15.43
CA LYS A 350 39.41 -28.90 15.48
C LYS A 350 40.25 -29.13 16.74
N GLN A 351 39.99 -30.22 17.47
CA GLN A 351 40.77 -30.63 18.62
C GLN A 351 41.79 -31.69 18.19
N PRO A 352 43.11 -31.44 18.27
CA PRO A 352 44.12 -32.45 17.95
C PRO A 352 44.09 -33.57 18.98
N THR A 353 44.33 -34.81 18.55
CA THR A 353 44.32 -36.00 19.41
C THR A 353 45.58 -36.08 20.27
N SER A 354 45.63 -35.32 21.35
CA SER A 354 46.58 -35.53 22.45
C SER A 354 46.06 -36.64 23.37
N THR A 355 46.55 -37.87 23.19
CA THR A 355 46.34 -38.95 24.15
C THR A 355 47.16 -38.70 25.41
N ASP A 356 46.54 -38.07 26.41
CA ASP A 356 47.03 -37.98 27.78
C ASP A 356 46.10 -38.81 28.69
N PRO A 357 46.56 -39.94 29.26
CA PRO A 357 45.70 -40.93 29.90
C PRO A 357 45.25 -40.56 31.33
N ASN A 358 45.51 -39.34 31.81
CA ASN A 358 45.30 -38.99 33.23
C ASN A 358 44.52 -37.67 33.47
N SER A 359 43.66 -37.25 32.54
CA SER A 359 42.73 -36.12 32.75
C SER A 359 41.38 -36.60 33.30
N THR A 360 41.14 -36.37 34.60
CA THR A 360 39.82 -36.56 35.21
C THR A 360 38.84 -35.50 34.70
N SER A 361 37.63 -35.90 34.33
CA SER A 361 36.60 -35.01 33.80
C SER A 361 36.01 -34.11 34.89
N ASP A 362 35.97 -32.80 34.66
CA ASP A 362 35.14 -31.85 35.41
C ASP A 362 34.17 -31.12 34.48
N ASP A 363 32.98 -30.81 34.99
CA ASP A 363 31.79 -30.48 34.20
C ASP A 363 31.70 -28.96 33.91
N ASP A 364 32.37 -28.52 32.83
CA ASP A 364 32.57 -27.10 32.47
C ASP A 364 31.26 -26.42 31.96
N ARG A 365 30.33 -26.20 32.89
CA ARG A 365 29.06 -25.48 32.67
C ARG A 365 29.25 -23.98 32.92
N PRO A 366 28.90 -23.11 31.94
CA PRO A 366 29.12 -21.67 32.09
C PRO A 366 28.20 -21.07 33.16
N THR A 367 28.78 -20.65 34.29
CA THR A 367 28.07 -19.93 35.35
C THR A 367 28.16 -18.42 35.14
N LEU A 368 27.01 -17.74 35.18
CA LEU A 368 26.93 -16.28 35.04
C LEU A 368 27.47 -15.60 36.31
N LYS A 369 28.65 -14.98 36.23
CA LYS A 369 29.20 -14.18 37.33
C LYS A 369 28.33 -12.95 37.58
N ARG A 370 27.59 -12.96 38.70
CA ARG A 370 26.84 -11.79 39.20
C ARG A 370 27.82 -10.67 39.58
N ARG A 371 27.50 -9.44 39.18
CA ARG A 371 28.25 -8.24 39.55
C ARG A 371 28.13 -8.03 41.08
N PRO A 372 29.23 -7.74 41.81
CA PRO A 372 29.13 -7.39 43.23
C PRO A 372 28.51 -6.00 43.40
N ASP A 373 27.56 -5.89 44.32
CA ASP A 373 26.96 -4.63 44.73
C ASP A 373 27.89 -3.88 45.70
N SER A 374 27.93 -2.55 45.63
CA SER A 374 28.84 -1.70 46.43
C SER A 374 28.11 -0.97 47.56
N GLN A 375 28.35 -1.39 48.81
CA GLN A 375 28.03 -0.71 50.09
C GLN A 375 28.76 -1.44 51.24
N PRO A 376 28.87 -0.88 52.46
CA PRO A 376 28.34 0.41 52.93
C PRO A 376 29.02 1.62 52.29
#